data_AF-K2CNQ2-F1
#
_entry.id   AF-K2CNQ2-F1
#
_cell.length_a   1.000
_cell.length_b   1.000
_cell.length_c   1.000
_cell.angle_alpha   90.00
_cell.angle_beta   90.00
_cell.angle_gamma   90.00
#
_symmetry.space_group_name_H-M   'P 1'
#
loop_
_entity.id
_entity.type
_entity.pdbx_description
1 polymer ?
#
loop_
_entity_poly.entity_id
_entity_poly.type
_entity_poly.pdbx_seq_one_letter_code
_entity_poly.pdbx_strand_id
1 'polypeptide(L)'
;MVFWRRLKTPVKEQLLLPASIRKDHEAFEREKLTAQALLGIKVRPGEHSEAVITSYTRDTIKRSVAYHRSSNFYDDSVLELRRAFDYSNDFTFLVRAVREDPQAYLNHLEQEKSISNEHRTLFLDEVQEWALPRKLRQLSGHDLLIWGPEEQVVPAAHEESLALHGKIVGYRQYGPVLRSVIDGVAMDMSNTPEDPFTGSMDPVWYAAPLNVIWHYRYYELPHIDKSFAFFSGVFKKPEEISQALELGDLLIRAENVGRVMYFTAVLRVEVSTNGKAPDFSTPAKILSKLGKWELRTGNDIRTAFLAFIPGSAVLQEWHRHSISSKVDQTLQSFTRSLRTTGDRNGNYIVGINNGQPLLLDYRVRPSILYVGPSKTGKTTKALEE
;
A
#
# COMPACT_ATOMS: atom_id res chain seq x y z
N MET A 1 -8.99 -15.54 47.32
CA MET A 1 -9.98 -14.83 46.47
C MET A 1 -9.25 -14.07 45.39
N VAL A 2 -9.30 -14.54 44.14
CA VAL A 2 -8.68 -13.86 43.00
C VAL A 2 -9.75 -12.93 42.41
N PHE A 3 -9.54 -11.62 42.54
CA PHE A 3 -10.41 -10.60 41.97
C PHE A 3 -10.29 -10.61 40.43
N TRP A 4 -11.25 -11.23 39.76
CA TRP A 4 -11.40 -11.11 38.31
C TRP A 4 -11.87 -9.69 37.99
N ARG A 5 -10.94 -8.82 37.60
CA ARG A 5 -11.28 -7.54 36.97
C ARG A 5 -11.99 -7.85 35.66
N ARG A 6 -13.30 -7.60 35.60
CA ARG A 6 -14.06 -7.60 34.34
C ARG A 6 -13.37 -6.67 33.34
N LEU A 7 -12.96 -7.21 32.19
CA LEU A 7 -12.58 -6.44 31.02
C LEU A 7 -13.75 -5.52 30.68
N LYS A 8 -13.52 -4.20 30.75
CA LYS A 8 -14.49 -3.22 30.25
C LYS A 8 -14.63 -3.46 28.75
N THR A 9 -15.83 -3.84 28.31
CA THR A 9 -16.22 -3.73 26.91
C THR A 9 -15.99 -2.29 26.46
N PRO A 10 -15.32 -2.04 25.32
CA PRO A 10 -15.17 -0.69 24.80
C PRO A 10 -16.56 -0.11 24.51
N VAL A 11 -16.69 1.18 24.78
CA VAL A 11 -17.90 1.98 24.56
C VAL A 11 -18.32 1.83 23.08
N LYS A 12 -19.62 1.65 22.82
CA LYS A 12 -20.16 1.73 21.45
C LYS A 12 -19.93 3.16 20.95
N GLU A 13 -18.92 3.35 20.11
CA GLU A 13 -18.61 4.63 19.47
C GLU A 13 -19.33 4.76 18.11
N GLN A 14 -19.72 6.01 17.80
CA GLN A 14 -20.62 6.39 16.71
C GLN A 14 -19.99 6.25 15.33
N LEU A 15 -20.81 5.82 14.36
CA LEU A 15 -20.49 5.78 12.92
C LEU A 15 -20.26 7.20 12.35
N LEU A 16 -19.11 7.44 11.72
CA LEU A 16 -18.80 8.64 10.92
C LEU A 16 -18.93 8.44 9.40
N LEU A 17 -20.16 8.63 8.90
CA LEU A 17 -20.55 9.16 7.57
C LEU A 17 -21.47 8.24 6.72
N PRO A 18 -22.40 8.81 5.91
CA PRO A 18 -22.87 10.19 5.86
C PRO A 18 -24.36 10.36 6.25
N ALA A 19 -24.70 11.54 6.75
CA ALA A 19 -25.92 12.23 6.34
C ALA A 19 -25.65 13.73 6.41
N SER A 20 -25.44 14.35 5.25
CA SER A 20 -25.55 15.79 5.13
C SER A 20 -26.98 16.19 5.52
N ILE A 21 -27.10 16.76 6.71
CA ILE A 21 -27.66 18.08 7.06
C ILE A 21 -27.38 18.19 8.57
N ARG A 22 -26.32 18.89 8.97
CA ARG A 22 -26.05 19.16 10.40
C ARG A 22 -26.26 20.63 10.70
N LYS A 23 -27.11 20.89 11.68
CA LYS A 23 -27.43 22.21 12.23
C LYS A 23 -26.52 22.62 13.40
N ASP A 24 -25.50 21.82 13.74
CA ASP A 24 -24.65 22.03 14.92
C ASP A 24 -23.16 22.00 14.55
N HIS A 25 -22.54 23.18 14.57
CA HIS A 25 -21.13 23.40 14.23
C HIS A 25 -20.17 22.85 15.30
N GLU A 26 -20.57 22.82 16.58
CA GLU A 26 -19.69 22.34 17.66
C GLU A 26 -19.44 20.84 17.56
N ALA A 27 -20.45 20.06 17.16
CA ALA A 27 -20.33 18.62 16.96
C ALA A 27 -19.33 18.30 15.85
N PHE A 28 -19.35 19.08 14.76
CA PHE A 28 -18.44 18.92 13.63
C PHE A 28 -16.98 19.15 14.01
N GLU A 29 -16.68 20.25 14.72
CA GLU A 29 -15.30 20.54 15.13
C GLU A 29 -14.74 19.49 16.12
N ARG A 30 -15.60 18.93 17.00
CA ARG A 30 -15.18 17.83 17.89
C ARG A 30 -14.85 16.55 17.13
N GLU A 31 -15.62 16.20 16.11
CA GLU A 31 -15.34 15.01 15.29
C GLU A 31 -14.05 15.18 14.48
N LYS A 32 -13.81 16.36 13.93
CA LYS A 32 -12.57 16.69 13.23
C LYS A 32 -11.35 16.55 14.15
N LEU A 33 -11.41 17.12 15.36
CA LEU A 33 -10.34 16.98 16.35
C LEU A 33 -10.11 15.51 16.75
N THR A 34 -11.19 14.73 16.84
CA THR A 34 -11.12 13.30 17.16
C THR A 34 -10.42 12.51 16.05
N ALA A 35 -10.75 12.78 14.78
CA ALA A 35 -10.08 12.19 13.63
C ALA A 35 -8.58 12.54 13.59
N GLN A 36 -8.22 13.80 13.84
CA GLN A 36 -6.83 14.24 13.92
C GLN A 36 -6.06 13.57 15.06
N ALA A 37 -6.70 13.38 16.21
CA ALA A 37 -6.11 12.66 17.33
C ALA A 37 -5.93 11.16 17.03
N LEU A 38 -6.89 10.55 16.33
CA LEU A 38 -6.85 9.13 15.93
C LEU A 38 -5.74 8.84 14.92
N LEU A 39 -5.61 9.68 13.88
CA LEU A 39 -4.60 9.52 12.82
C LEU A 39 -3.26 10.18 13.17
N GLY A 40 -3.20 10.96 14.25
CA GLY A 40 -1.97 11.57 14.77
C GLY A 40 -1.38 12.68 13.91
N ILE A 41 -2.15 13.22 12.95
CA ILE A 41 -1.69 14.21 11.98
C ILE A 41 -2.68 15.36 11.80
N LYS A 42 -2.16 16.49 11.32
CA LYS A 42 -2.91 17.64 10.80
C LYS A 42 -2.42 17.97 9.39
N VAL A 43 -3.35 18.36 8.52
CA VAL A 43 -3.05 18.62 7.12
C VAL A 43 -3.58 19.99 6.73
N ARG A 44 -2.80 20.73 5.95
CA ARG A 44 -3.19 22.01 5.36
C ARG A 44 -2.77 22.04 3.88
N PRO A 45 -3.41 22.87 3.04
CA PRO A 45 -2.90 23.14 1.71
C PRO A 45 -1.57 23.89 1.79
N GLY A 46 -0.61 23.46 0.98
CA GLY A 46 0.65 24.15 0.74
C GLY A 46 0.55 25.21 -0.37
N GLU A 47 1.68 25.77 -0.76
CA GLU A 47 1.75 26.90 -1.70
C GLU A 47 1.30 26.52 -3.11
N HIS A 48 1.54 25.27 -3.51
CA HIS A 48 1.19 24.69 -4.81
C HIS A 48 0.05 23.68 -4.71
N SER A 49 -0.81 23.82 -3.68
CA SER A 49 -1.94 22.92 -3.39
C SER A 49 -1.56 21.49 -3.00
N GLU A 50 -0.30 21.21 -2.72
CA GLU A 50 0.19 19.99 -2.10
C GLU A 50 -0.37 19.81 -0.68
N ALA A 51 -0.42 18.56 -0.21
CA ALA A 51 -0.75 18.29 1.17
C ALA A 51 0.49 18.55 2.06
N VAL A 52 0.36 19.46 3.02
CA VAL A 52 1.40 19.74 4.02
C VAL A 52 0.97 19.18 5.35
N ILE A 53 1.74 18.22 5.86
CA ILE A 53 1.37 17.37 6.99
C ILE A 53 2.25 17.71 8.18
N THR A 54 1.64 17.80 9.36
CA THR A 54 2.33 18.04 10.64
C THR A 54 1.81 17.05 11.67
N SER A 55 2.65 16.69 12.64
CA SER A 55 2.20 15.81 13.73
C SER A 55 1.19 16.52 14.61
N TYR A 56 0.18 15.78 15.05
CA TYR A 56 -0.80 16.27 16.00
C TYR A 56 -0.19 16.60 17.38
N THR A 57 0.89 15.91 17.77
CA THR A 57 1.39 15.88 19.16
C THR A 57 2.83 16.35 19.36
N ARG A 58 3.31 17.35 18.60
CA ARG A 58 4.52 18.20 18.85
C ARG A 58 5.70 18.05 17.87
N ASP A 59 5.59 17.31 16.77
CA ASP A 59 6.61 17.42 15.73
C ASP A 59 6.38 18.67 14.86
N THR A 60 7.38 19.55 14.81
CA THR A 60 7.35 20.79 14.01
C THR A 60 7.74 20.55 12.55
N ILE A 61 8.23 19.35 12.20
CA ILE A 61 8.61 19.01 10.84
C ILE A 61 7.36 18.92 9.97
N LYS A 62 7.32 19.77 8.95
CA LYS A 62 6.33 19.71 7.87
C LYS A 62 6.76 18.65 6.86
N ARG A 63 5.81 17.85 6.42
CA ARG A 63 6.06 16.74 5.50
C ARG A 63 5.13 16.80 4.30
N SER A 64 5.62 16.26 3.19
CA SER A 64 4.83 16.05 1.97
C SER A 64 5.00 14.61 1.49
N VAL A 65 4.07 14.18 0.63
CA VAL A 65 3.99 12.79 0.15
C VAL A 65 4.07 12.78 -1.37
N ALA A 66 4.92 11.92 -1.89
CA ALA A 66 4.98 11.58 -3.31
C ALA A 66 4.41 10.17 -3.51
N TYR A 67 3.58 10.02 -4.54
CA TYR A 67 3.02 8.74 -4.96
C TYR A 67 3.65 8.28 -6.26
N HIS A 68 4.18 7.06 -6.24
CA HIS A 68 4.59 6.31 -7.41
C HIS A 68 3.60 5.17 -7.59
N ARG A 69 2.91 5.19 -8.71
CA ARG A 69 2.14 4.03 -9.13
C ARG A 69 3.11 2.92 -9.51
N SER A 70 2.76 1.69 -9.17
CA SER A 70 3.46 0.48 -9.65
C SER A 70 3.82 0.63 -11.14
N SER A 71 5.10 0.46 -11.48
CA SER A 71 5.61 0.79 -12.80
C SER A 71 4.94 -0.10 -13.85
N ASN A 72 4.15 0.51 -14.72
CA ASN A 72 4.08 0.07 -16.10
C ASN A 72 5.48 0.33 -16.70
N PHE A 73 5.96 -0.61 -17.51
CA PHE A 73 7.27 -0.76 -18.17
C PHE A 73 7.79 0.43 -19.02
N TYR A 74 7.38 1.67 -18.77
CA TYR A 74 7.54 2.80 -19.70
C TYR A 74 8.62 3.82 -19.38
N ASP A 75 9.31 3.73 -18.24
CA ASP A 75 10.55 4.48 -18.05
C ASP A 75 11.72 3.50 -18.01
N ASP A 76 12.63 3.65 -18.96
CA ASP A 76 13.93 2.96 -18.97
C ASP A 76 14.75 3.28 -17.70
N SER A 77 14.39 4.33 -16.95
CA SER A 77 14.96 4.65 -15.64
C SER A 77 14.17 4.00 -14.50
N VAL A 78 14.70 2.90 -13.98
CA VAL A 78 14.29 2.26 -12.73
C VAL A 78 14.31 3.29 -11.59
N LEU A 79 13.23 3.40 -10.80
CA LEU A 79 13.13 4.31 -9.63
C LEU A 79 14.28 4.07 -8.65
N GLU A 80 15.34 4.87 -8.70
CA GLU A 80 16.53 4.58 -7.90
C GLU A 80 16.39 5.18 -6.49
N LEU A 81 15.84 4.41 -5.55
CA LEU A 81 15.68 4.81 -4.15
C LEU A 81 16.99 5.23 -3.48
N ARG A 82 18.16 4.86 -4.02
CA ARG A 82 19.45 5.37 -3.54
C ARG A 82 19.61 6.87 -3.80
N ARG A 83 19.06 7.39 -4.90
CA ARG A 83 19.12 8.82 -5.25
C ARG A 83 18.33 9.70 -4.29
N ALA A 84 17.35 9.15 -3.57
CA ALA A 84 16.66 9.86 -2.51
C ALA A 84 17.62 10.42 -1.43
N PHE A 85 18.75 9.73 -1.20
CA PHE A 85 19.78 10.16 -0.26
C PHE A 85 20.63 11.34 -0.74
N ASP A 86 20.53 11.72 -2.01
CA ASP A 86 21.16 12.94 -2.51
C ASP A 86 20.37 14.19 -2.04
N TYR A 87 19.11 14.00 -1.62
CA TYR A 87 18.19 15.06 -1.17
C TYR A 87 17.86 14.98 0.33
N SER A 88 17.78 13.78 0.91
CA SER A 88 17.50 13.58 2.33
C SER A 88 18.30 12.45 2.95
N ASN A 89 18.90 12.70 4.12
CA ASN A 89 19.53 11.64 4.91
C ASN A 89 18.52 10.75 5.66
N ASP A 90 17.24 11.09 5.69
CA ASP A 90 16.20 10.29 6.34
C ASP A 90 14.88 10.42 5.56
N PHE A 91 14.38 9.31 5.06
CA PHE A 91 13.06 9.26 4.44
C PHE A 91 12.35 7.96 4.77
N THR A 92 11.03 8.01 4.68
CA THR A 92 10.17 6.85 4.86
C THR A 92 9.45 6.54 3.56
N PHE A 93 9.37 5.26 3.24
CA PHE A 93 8.59 4.80 2.12
C PHE A 93 7.74 3.59 2.49
N LEU A 94 6.54 3.55 1.93
CA LEU A 94 5.56 2.49 2.09
C LEU A 94 5.34 1.82 0.75
N VAL A 95 5.75 0.56 0.66
CA VAL A 95 5.40 -0.31 -0.45
C VAL A 95 4.09 -1.00 -0.11
N ARG A 96 3.07 -0.81 -0.93
CA ARG A 96 1.75 -1.39 -0.72
C ARG A 96 1.52 -2.54 -1.67
N ALA A 97 1.13 -3.69 -1.13
CA ALA A 97 0.63 -4.76 -1.97
C ALA A 97 -0.75 -4.34 -2.51
N VAL A 98 -0.84 -4.07 -3.80
CA VAL A 98 -2.13 -3.85 -4.47
C VAL A 98 -2.80 -5.21 -4.56
N ARG A 99 -3.73 -5.42 -3.64
CA ARG A 99 -4.54 -6.62 -3.55
C ARG A 99 -5.89 -6.29 -4.14
N GLU A 100 -6.06 -6.55 -5.43
CA GLU A 100 -7.41 -6.65 -5.96
C GLU A 100 -8.03 -7.95 -5.43
N ASP A 101 -9.24 -7.85 -4.89
CA ASP A 101 -10.00 -9.03 -4.51
C ASP A 101 -10.34 -9.80 -5.79
N PRO A 102 -9.78 -11.02 -5.98
CA PRO A 102 -10.09 -11.78 -7.18
C PRO A 102 -11.54 -12.26 -7.16
N GLN A 103 -12.31 -12.08 -6.08
CA GLN A 103 -13.67 -12.61 -5.97
C GLN A 103 -14.60 -12.12 -7.09
N ALA A 104 -14.47 -10.87 -7.56
CA ALA A 104 -15.24 -10.40 -8.71
C ALA A 104 -14.90 -11.19 -9.99
N TYR A 105 -13.62 -11.47 -10.21
CA TYR A 105 -13.12 -12.30 -11.31
C TYR A 105 -13.53 -13.77 -11.15
N LEU A 106 -13.41 -14.34 -9.95
CA LEU A 106 -13.83 -15.70 -9.62
C LEU A 106 -15.35 -15.87 -9.78
N ASN A 107 -16.16 -14.91 -9.31
CA ASN A 107 -17.61 -14.93 -9.47
C ASN A 107 -18.00 -14.88 -10.95
N HIS A 108 -17.31 -14.05 -11.74
CA HIS A 108 -17.52 -13.99 -13.19
C HIS A 108 -17.12 -15.30 -13.87
N LEU A 109 -15.99 -15.90 -13.49
CA LEU A 109 -15.57 -17.20 -14.01
C LEU A 109 -16.57 -18.31 -13.66
N GLU A 110 -17.03 -18.39 -12.42
CA GLU A 110 -18.04 -19.38 -12.00
C GLU A 110 -19.38 -19.16 -12.73
N GLN A 111 -19.76 -17.90 -12.96
CA GLN A 111 -20.93 -17.58 -13.78
C GLN A 111 -20.73 -18.06 -15.23
N GLU A 112 -19.59 -17.78 -15.85
CA GLU A 112 -19.26 -18.24 -17.21
C GLU A 112 -19.23 -19.77 -17.29
N LYS A 113 -18.66 -20.46 -16.29
CA LYS A 113 -18.66 -21.94 -16.21
C LYS A 113 -20.07 -22.51 -16.12
N SER A 114 -20.97 -21.87 -15.36
CA SER A 114 -22.35 -22.33 -15.15
C SER A 114 -23.20 -22.36 -16.43
N ILE A 115 -22.85 -21.54 -17.42
CA ILE A 115 -23.53 -21.44 -18.71
C ILE A 115 -22.72 -22.03 -19.87
N SER A 116 -21.54 -22.60 -19.57
CA SER A 116 -20.60 -23.14 -20.55
C SER A 116 -20.72 -24.65 -20.72
N ASN A 117 -20.24 -25.15 -21.86
CA ASN A 117 -20.07 -26.59 -22.07
C ASN A 117 -18.79 -27.11 -21.39
N GLU A 118 -18.67 -28.42 -21.26
CA GLU A 118 -17.58 -29.10 -20.55
C GLU A 118 -16.18 -28.67 -21.03
N HIS A 119 -15.99 -28.48 -22.33
CA HIS A 119 -14.72 -28.02 -22.91
C HIS A 119 -14.38 -26.57 -22.54
N ARG A 120 -15.37 -25.68 -22.53
CA ARG A 120 -15.17 -24.27 -22.14
C ARG A 120 -14.99 -24.13 -20.63
N THR A 121 -15.63 -24.96 -19.82
CA THR A 121 -15.41 -25.02 -18.37
C THR A 121 -13.98 -25.43 -18.04
N LEU A 122 -13.44 -26.47 -18.70
CA LEU A 122 -12.04 -26.89 -18.54
C LEU A 122 -11.04 -25.78 -18.94
N PHE A 123 -11.30 -25.08 -20.04
CA PHE A 123 -10.49 -23.91 -20.45
C PHE A 123 -10.55 -22.78 -19.41
N LEU A 124 -11.72 -22.50 -18.82
CA LEU A 124 -11.86 -21.49 -17.78
C LEU A 124 -11.19 -21.89 -16.46
N ASP A 125 -11.16 -23.18 -16.13
CA ASP A 125 -10.41 -23.72 -14.99
C ASP A 125 -8.89 -23.52 -15.18
N GLU A 126 -8.38 -23.76 -16.39
CA GLU A 126 -6.97 -23.49 -16.74
C GLU A 126 -6.68 -21.98 -16.67
N VAL A 127 -7.52 -21.13 -17.26
CA VAL A 127 -7.38 -19.66 -17.19
C VAL A 127 -7.42 -19.15 -15.75
N GLN A 128 -8.24 -19.76 -14.88
CA GLN A 128 -8.26 -19.46 -13.46
C GLN A 128 -6.96 -19.87 -12.75
N GLU A 129 -6.46 -21.07 -13.03
CA GLU A 129 -5.19 -21.56 -12.49
C GLU A 129 -4.02 -20.69 -12.97
N TRP A 130 -4.05 -20.20 -14.20
CA TRP A 130 -3.04 -19.30 -14.76
C TRP A 130 -3.11 -17.88 -14.20
N ALA A 131 -4.31 -17.32 -14.05
CA ALA A 131 -4.52 -15.99 -13.46
C ALA A 131 -4.25 -15.97 -11.95
N LEU A 132 -4.32 -17.13 -11.29
CA LEU A 132 -4.05 -17.31 -9.86
C LEU A 132 -3.18 -18.57 -9.67
N PRO A 133 -1.87 -18.56 -10.03
CA PRO A 133 -0.98 -19.74 -10.13
C PRO A 133 -0.60 -20.40 -8.80
N ARG A 134 -1.40 -20.15 -7.78
CA ARG A 134 -1.72 -20.93 -6.59
C ARG A 134 -2.97 -20.25 -6.05
N LYS A 135 -3.94 -20.98 -5.49
CA LYS A 135 -5.12 -20.42 -4.77
C LYS A 135 -4.80 -19.37 -3.68
N LEU A 136 -3.52 -19.08 -3.42
CA LEU A 136 -2.99 -18.18 -2.41
C LEU A 136 -1.91 -17.20 -2.93
N ARG A 137 -1.53 -17.21 -4.23
CA ARG A 137 -0.61 -16.22 -4.79
C ARG A 137 -1.41 -15.08 -5.40
N GLN A 138 -1.66 -14.04 -4.61
CA GLN A 138 -2.10 -12.74 -5.13
C GLN A 138 -1.05 -12.22 -6.11
N LEU A 139 -1.45 -11.96 -7.35
CA LEU A 139 -0.67 -11.14 -8.28
C LEU A 139 -0.59 -9.75 -7.68
N SER A 140 0.59 -9.38 -7.17
CA SER A 140 0.80 -8.12 -6.46
C SER A 140 1.47 -7.12 -7.38
N GLY A 141 0.72 -6.08 -7.72
CA GLY A 141 1.35 -4.81 -8.05
C GLY A 141 1.75 -4.06 -6.80
N HIS A 142 2.77 -3.23 -6.88
CA HIS A 142 3.29 -2.53 -5.71
C HIS A 142 3.26 -1.03 -5.94
N ASP A 143 2.28 -0.38 -5.32
CA ASP A 143 2.26 1.07 -5.23
C ASP A 143 3.23 1.52 -4.15
N LEU A 144 3.86 2.67 -4.37
CA LEU A 144 4.85 3.22 -3.45
C LEU A 144 4.46 4.64 -3.05
N LEU A 145 4.45 4.89 -1.75
CA LEU A 145 4.39 6.24 -1.19
C LEU A 145 5.75 6.56 -0.58
N ILE A 146 6.32 7.72 -0.90
CA ILE A 146 7.53 8.26 -0.28
C ILE A 146 7.14 9.55 0.46
N TRP A 147 7.61 9.72 1.69
CA TRP A 147 7.43 10.97 2.41
C TRP A 147 8.65 11.34 3.25
N GLY A 148 8.81 12.65 3.40
CA GLY A 148 9.93 13.28 4.10
C GLY A 148 9.63 14.76 4.33
N PRO A 149 10.63 15.55 4.77
CA PRO A 149 10.52 16.99 4.90
C PRO A 149 9.93 17.65 3.64
N GLU A 150 8.95 18.54 3.83
CA GLU A 150 8.23 19.24 2.74
C GLU A 150 9.20 19.84 1.71
N GLU A 151 10.23 20.55 2.19
CA GLU A 151 11.24 21.23 1.39
C GLU A 151 12.12 20.29 0.53
N GLN A 152 12.17 19.00 0.87
CA GLN A 152 12.94 17.99 0.12
C GLN A 152 12.06 17.22 -0.85
N VAL A 153 10.75 17.12 -0.58
CA VAL A 153 9.80 16.37 -1.40
C VAL A 153 9.19 17.26 -2.48
N VAL A 154 8.73 18.46 -2.11
CA VAL A 154 8.08 19.39 -3.04
C VAL A 154 9.17 20.03 -3.88
N PRO A 155 9.22 19.78 -5.21
CA PRO A 155 10.28 20.33 -6.04
C PRO A 155 10.16 21.85 -6.11
N ALA A 156 11.25 22.56 -5.82
CA ALA A 156 11.43 23.90 -6.35
C ALA A 156 11.53 23.80 -7.88
N ALA A 157 10.90 24.73 -8.61
CA ALA A 157 10.68 24.62 -10.05
C ALA A 157 11.87 24.04 -10.84
N HIS A 158 11.65 22.87 -11.48
CA HIS A 158 12.54 22.14 -12.39
C HIS A 158 13.72 21.33 -11.79
N GLU A 159 13.85 21.23 -10.47
CA GLU A 159 14.86 20.34 -9.86
C GLU A 159 14.27 18.96 -9.50
N GLU A 160 15.06 17.91 -9.68
CA GLU A 160 14.75 16.61 -9.09
C GLU A 160 14.78 16.72 -7.56
N SER A 161 13.90 15.99 -6.89
CA SER A 161 13.73 16.04 -5.43
C SER A 161 13.63 14.64 -4.83
N LEU A 162 13.41 14.55 -3.51
CA LEU A 162 13.10 13.28 -2.82
C LEU A 162 11.88 12.57 -3.41
N ALA A 163 11.03 13.28 -4.15
CA ALA A 163 9.91 12.69 -4.87
C ALA A 163 10.34 11.80 -6.04
N LEU A 164 11.58 11.87 -6.54
CA LEU A 164 12.11 11.01 -7.61
C LEU A 164 11.16 10.85 -8.82
N HIS A 165 10.57 11.95 -9.30
CA HIS A 165 9.56 12.00 -10.38
C HIS A 165 8.17 11.45 -10.02
N GLY A 166 7.93 11.11 -8.75
CA GLY A 166 6.62 10.73 -8.23
C GLY A 166 5.62 11.90 -8.25
N LYS A 167 4.33 11.56 -8.34
CA LYS A 167 3.27 12.58 -8.29
C LYS A 167 3.11 13.07 -6.85
N ILE A 168 3.34 14.37 -6.63
CA ILE A 168 3.06 15.00 -5.34
C ILE A 168 1.57 14.91 -5.02
N VAL A 169 1.23 14.41 -3.83
CA VAL A 169 -0.16 14.26 -3.40
C VAL A 169 -0.72 15.64 -3.04
N GLY A 170 -1.77 16.06 -3.75
CA GLY A 170 -2.48 17.32 -3.47
C GLY A 170 -3.27 17.26 -2.15
N TYR A 171 -3.52 18.42 -1.53
CA TYR A 171 -4.33 18.55 -0.32
C TYR A 171 -5.68 17.85 -0.46
N ARG A 172 -6.38 18.12 -1.57
CA ARG A 172 -7.67 17.50 -1.87
C ARG A 172 -7.52 16.00 -2.18
N GLN A 173 -6.38 15.49 -2.63
CA GLN A 173 -6.20 14.05 -2.91
C GLN A 173 -5.85 13.24 -1.68
N TYR A 174 -5.36 13.91 -0.62
CA TYR A 174 -4.78 13.24 0.53
C TYR A 174 -5.80 12.39 1.32
N GLY A 175 -7.08 12.79 1.36
CA GLY A 175 -8.13 12.04 2.06
C GLY A 175 -8.33 10.62 1.49
N PRO A 176 -8.66 10.48 0.20
CA PRO A 176 -8.72 9.18 -0.47
C PRO A 176 -7.43 8.35 -0.34
N VAL A 177 -6.26 8.98 -0.49
CA VAL A 177 -4.96 8.31 -0.30
C VAL A 177 -4.83 7.71 1.10
N LEU A 178 -5.08 8.51 2.13
CA LEU A 178 -5.07 8.04 3.52
C LEU A 178 -6.03 6.88 3.74
N ARG A 179 -7.26 7.01 3.24
CA ARG A 179 -8.29 5.99 3.40
C ARG A 179 -7.87 4.68 2.73
N SER A 180 -7.34 4.74 1.51
CA SER A 180 -6.81 3.57 0.82
C SER A 180 -5.70 2.88 1.62
N VAL A 181 -4.82 3.65 2.26
CA VAL A 181 -3.78 3.11 3.15
C VAL A 181 -4.39 2.49 4.40
N ILE A 182 -5.32 3.15 5.08
CA ILE A 182 -5.92 2.66 6.33
C ILE A 182 -6.69 1.36 6.08
N ASP A 183 -7.51 1.33 5.03
CA ASP A 183 -8.40 0.21 4.70
C ASP A 183 -7.68 -0.95 3.96
N GLY A 184 -6.43 -0.74 3.56
CA GLY A 184 -5.65 -1.75 2.82
C GLY A 184 -6.23 -2.05 1.43
N VAL A 185 -6.79 -1.04 0.75
CA VAL A 185 -7.40 -1.16 -0.59
C VAL A 185 -6.55 -0.48 -1.66
N ALA A 186 -6.87 -0.71 -2.94
CA ALA A 186 -6.19 -0.06 -4.06
C ALA A 186 -6.08 1.47 -3.87
N MET A 187 -4.97 2.05 -4.32
CA MET A 187 -4.71 3.48 -4.09
C MET A 187 -5.69 4.35 -4.87
N ASP A 188 -6.44 5.20 -4.15
CA ASP A 188 -7.30 6.20 -4.75
C ASP A 188 -6.62 7.59 -4.70
N MET A 189 -6.37 8.13 -5.89
CA MET A 189 -5.79 9.47 -6.10
C MET A 189 -6.87 10.49 -6.54
N SER A 190 -8.16 10.16 -6.38
CA SER A 190 -9.28 11.07 -6.61
C SER A 190 -9.26 12.24 -5.61
N ASN A 191 -10.05 13.27 -5.90
CA ASN A 191 -10.21 14.37 -4.95
C ASN A 191 -11.22 13.98 -3.87
N THR A 192 -10.90 14.33 -2.63
CA THR A 192 -11.81 14.35 -1.49
C THR A 192 -13.07 15.11 -1.91
N PRO A 193 -14.27 14.54 -1.71
CA PRO A 193 -15.52 15.22 -2.00
C PRO A 193 -15.61 16.57 -1.30
N GLU A 194 -16.35 17.52 -1.90
CA GLU A 194 -16.60 18.79 -1.25
C GLU A 194 -17.69 18.65 -0.20
N ASP A 195 -17.54 19.34 0.93
CA ASP A 195 -18.61 19.50 1.91
C ASP A 195 -19.60 20.54 1.38
N PRO A 196 -20.91 20.22 1.25
CA PRO A 196 -21.92 21.16 0.77
C PRO A 196 -22.02 22.46 1.57
N PHE A 197 -21.56 22.48 2.82
CA PHE A 197 -21.68 23.64 3.71
C PHE A 197 -20.41 24.49 3.78
N THR A 198 -19.24 23.86 3.87
CA THR A 198 -17.96 24.58 3.99
C THR A 198 -17.18 24.68 2.68
N GLY A 199 -17.60 23.96 1.63
CA GLY A 199 -16.92 23.91 0.33
C GLY A 199 -15.61 23.12 0.33
N SER A 200 -15.13 22.64 1.49
CA SER A 200 -13.91 21.83 1.60
C SER A 200 -14.00 20.87 2.78
N MET A 201 -14.01 19.57 2.49
CA MET A 201 -13.94 18.54 3.53
C MET A 201 -12.49 18.36 4.01
N ASP A 202 -12.28 18.31 5.33
CA ASP A 202 -10.96 18.04 5.91
C ASP A 202 -10.49 16.62 5.51
N PRO A 203 -9.32 16.47 4.86
CA PRO A 203 -8.83 15.18 4.38
C PRO A 203 -8.62 14.13 5.49
N VAL A 204 -8.20 14.56 6.68
CA VAL A 204 -7.95 13.66 7.83
C VAL A 204 -9.27 13.15 8.39
N TRP A 205 -10.26 14.04 8.50
CA TRP A 205 -11.61 13.67 8.91
C TRP A 205 -12.28 12.71 7.92
N TYR A 206 -12.17 12.98 6.61
CA TYR A 206 -12.70 12.08 5.57
C TYR A 206 -12.09 10.67 5.62
N ALA A 207 -10.79 10.58 5.90
CA ALA A 207 -10.06 9.32 5.91
C ALA A 207 -10.16 8.53 7.22
N ALA A 208 -10.56 9.19 8.32
CA ALA A 208 -10.59 8.55 9.62
C ALA A 208 -11.56 7.36 9.63
N PRO A 209 -11.12 6.17 10.08
CA PRO A 209 -11.98 5.00 10.12
C PRO A 209 -13.11 5.21 11.14
N LEU A 210 -14.27 4.65 10.82
CA LEU A 210 -15.49 4.72 11.65
C LEU A 210 -15.26 4.17 13.05
N ASN A 211 -14.55 3.04 13.12
CA ASN A 211 -14.27 2.32 14.36
C ASN A 211 -12.96 1.54 14.19
N VAL A 212 -12.15 1.53 15.25
CA VAL A 212 -10.96 0.69 15.34
C VAL A 212 -11.01 -0.09 16.64
N ILE A 213 -11.08 -1.42 16.52
CA ILE A 213 -11.06 -2.30 17.70
C ILE A 213 -9.62 -2.73 17.95
N TRP A 214 -9.05 -2.31 19.08
CA TRP A 214 -7.67 -2.61 19.45
C TRP A 214 -7.60 -3.91 20.27
N HIS A 215 -6.84 -4.88 19.78
CA HIS A 215 -6.50 -6.10 20.52
C HIS A 215 -5.02 -6.07 20.94
N TYR A 216 -4.62 -7.01 21.79
CA TYR A 216 -3.22 -7.10 22.23
C TYR A 216 -2.25 -7.46 21.09
N ARG A 217 -2.71 -8.12 20.02
CA ARG A 217 -1.85 -8.64 18.92
C ARG A 217 -2.15 -8.05 17.53
N TYR A 218 -3.31 -7.43 17.37
CA TYR A 218 -3.79 -6.90 16.09
C TYR A 218 -4.82 -5.79 16.35
N TYR A 219 -5.28 -5.14 15.29
CA TYR A 219 -6.48 -4.30 15.32
C TYR A 219 -7.47 -4.73 14.25
N GLU A 220 -8.74 -4.44 14.45
CA GLU A 220 -9.81 -4.72 13.50
C GLU A 220 -10.41 -3.42 12.97
N LEU A 221 -10.81 -3.45 11.70
CA LEU A 221 -11.62 -2.45 11.03
C LEU A 221 -12.96 -3.12 10.64
N PRO A 222 -13.98 -3.05 11.52
CA PRO A 222 -15.24 -3.77 11.30
C PRO A 222 -16.00 -3.33 10.05
N HIS A 223 -15.81 -2.09 9.60
CA HIS A 223 -16.51 -1.56 8.42
C HIS A 223 -16.06 -2.16 7.09
N ILE A 224 -14.93 -2.88 7.09
CA ILE A 224 -14.38 -3.58 5.92
C ILE A 224 -14.08 -5.06 6.20
N ASP A 225 -14.52 -5.60 7.34
CA ASP A 225 -14.31 -7.00 7.74
C ASP A 225 -12.83 -7.47 7.68
N LYS A 226 -11.89 -6.59 8.03
CA LYS A 226 -10.44 -6.86 8.02
C LYS A 226 -9.80 -6.69 9.38
N SER A 227 -8.78 -7.52 9.63
CA SER A 227 -7.86 -7.43 10.77
C SER A 227 -6.43 -7.28 10.29
N PHE A 228 -5.64 -6.53 11.07
CA PHE A 228 -4.27 -6.21 10.71
C PHE A 228 -3.33 -6.45 11.88
N ALA A 229 -2.23 -7.14 11.60
CA ALA A 229 -1.13 -7.36 12.53
C ALA A 229 0.16 -6.74 11.99
N PHE A 230 1.04 -6.31 12.90
CA PHE A 230 2.32 -5.71 12.54
C PHE A 230 3.48 -6.61 12.94
N PHE A 231 4.41 -6.81 12.04
CA PHE A 231 5.66 -7.50 12.29
C PHE A 231 6.81 -6.54 12.02
N SER A 232 7.77 -6.44 12.92
CA SER A 232 9.00 -5.66 12.70
C SER A 232 10.19 -6.59 12.59
N GLY A 233 11.14 -6.29 11.71
CA GLY A 233 12.29 -7.17 11.55
C GLY A 233 13.40 -6.62 10.66
N VAL A 234 14.34 -7.50 10.33
CA VAL A 234 15.52 -7.19 9.52
C VAL A 234 15.58 -8.07 8.29
N PHE A 235 15.98 -7.48 7.16
CA PHE A 235 16.30 -8.22 5.94
C PHE A 235 17.75 -8.68 6.03
N LYS A 236 17.98 -10.00 5.99
CA LYS A 236 19.31 -10.59 5.86
C LYS A 236 19.73 -10.66 4.40
N LYS A 237 18.78 -10.81 3.48
CA LYS A 237 19.03 -10.92 2.04
C LYS A 237 18.04 -10.09 1.23
N PRO A 238 18.45 -9.53 0.08
CA PRO A 238 17.54 -8.73 -0.74
C PRO A 238 16.32 -9.52 -1.26
N GLU A 239 16.44 -10.84 -1.46
CA GLU A 239 15.33 -11.69 -1.95
C GLU A 239 14.20 -11.89 -0.92
N GLU A 240 14.44 -11.54 0.35
CA GLU A 240 13.43 -11.58 1.42
C GLU A 240 12.41 -10.44 1.27
N ILE A 241 12.74 -9.39 0.53
CA ILE A 241 11.88 -8.24 0.27
C ILE A 241 10.63 -8.67 -0.51
N SER A 242 10.81 -9.34 -1.65
CA SER A 242 9.68 -9.81 -2.46
C SER A 242 8.76 -10.75 -1.66
N GLN A 243 9.34 -11.63 -0.84
CA GLN A 243 8.58 -12.55 0.00
C GLN A 243 7.82 -11.83 1.12
N ALA A 244 8.37 -10.75 1.69
CA ALA A 244 7.66 -9.93 2.66
C ALA A 244 6.50 -9.16 1.99
N LEU A 245 6.70 -8.65 0.78
CA LEU A 245 5.68 -7.96 0.00
C LEU A 245 4.50 -8.86 -0.41
N GLU A 246 4.74 -10.15 -0.64
CA GLU A 246 3.66 -11.14 -0.82
C GLU A 246 2.74 -11.23 0.42
N LEU A 247 3.24 -10.92 1.62
CA LEU A 247 2.51 -11.06 2.88
C LEU A 247 1.73 -9.83 3.31
N GLY A 248 2.08 -8.63 2.82
CA GLY A 248 1.44 -7.40 3.27
C GLY A 248 2.09 -6.11 2.78
N ASP A 249 1.67 -5.00 3.38
CA ASP A 249 2.23 -3.68 3.13
C ASP A 249 3.50 -3.50 3.95
N LEU A 250 4.59 -3.08 3.30
CA LEU A 250 5.90 -2.96 3.90
C LEU A 250 6.32 -1.49 4.03
N LEU A 251 6.43 -1.03 5.28
CA LEU A 251 6.93 0.29 5.65
C LEU A 251 8.42 0.20 5.98
N ILE A 252 9.22 1.09 5.39
CA ILE A 252 10.65 1.19 5.68
C ILE A 252 11.02 2.64 5.94
N ARG A 253 11.71 2.85 7.06
CA ARG A 253 12.49 4.06 7.31
C ARG A 253 13.94 3.78 6.97
N ALA A 254 14.50 4.63 6.12
CA ALA A 254 15.87 4.54 5.66
C ALA A 254 16.64 5.80 6.07
N GLU A 255 17.72 5.63 6.83
CA GLU A 255 18.48 6.73 7.42
C GLU A 255 19.97 6.56 7.12
N ASN A 256 20.65 7.63 6.72
CA ASN A 256 22.10 7.64 6.53
C ASN A 256 22.77 8.39 7.68
N VAL A 257 23.61 7.67 8.45
CA VAL A 257 24.39 8.24 9.56
C VAL A 257 25.87 8.08 9.25
N GLY A 258 26.50 9.18 8.84
CA GLY A 258 27.88 9.18 8.37
C GLY A 258 28.04 8.44 7.05
N ARG A 259 28.65 7.25 7.08
CA ARG A 259 28.85 6.37 5.91
C ARG A 259 28.00 5.09 5.97
N VAL A 260 27.12 4.97 6.97
CA VAL A 260 26.36 3.76 7.23
C VAL A 260 24.88 4.05 7.08
N MET A 261 24.22 3.25 6.25
CA MET A 261 22.78 3.30 6.08
C MET A 261 22.09 2.35 7.07
N TYR A 262 21.08 2.84 7.76
CA TYR A 262 20.27 2.12 8.74
C TYR A 262 18.84 1.97 8.26
N PHE A 263 18.32 0.75 8.32
CA PHE A 263 16.94 0.44 7.97
C PHE A 263 16.16 0.01 9.21
N THR A 264 14.91 0.45 9.26
CA THR A 264 13.88 -0.01 10.18
C THR A 264 12.68 -0.45 9.34
N ALA A 265 12.31 -1.73 9.41
CA ALA A 265 11.26 -2.30 8.58
C ALA A 265 10.09 -2.82 9.42
N VAL A 266 8.87 -2.47 9.01
CA VAL A 266 7.62 -2.96 9.61
C VAL A 266 6.69 -3.42 8.50
N LEU A 267 6.19 -4.65 8.61
CA LEU A 267 5.24 -5.26 7.72
C LEU A 267 3.86 -5.27 8.37
N ARG A 268 2.85 -4.76 7.67
CA ARG A 268 1.44 -4.85 8.04
C ARG A 268 0.77 -5.97 7.24
N VAL A 269 0.35 -7.01 7.94
CA VAL A 269 -0.32 -8.18 7.37
C VAL A 269 -1.81 -8.05 7.61
N GLU A 270 -2.59 -8.19 6.54
CA GLU A 270 -4.04 -8.20 6.56
C GLU A 270 -4.59 -9.63 6.53
N VAL A 271 -5.63 -9.89 7.32
CA VAL A 271 -6.45 -11.11 7.30
C VAL A 271 -7.93 -10.72 7.37
N SER A 272 -8.76 -11.31 6.52
CA SER A 272 -10.23 -11.14 6.60
C SER A 272 -10.78 -11.84 7.84
N THR A 273 -11.65 -11.17 8.59
CA THR A 273 -12.25 -11.74 9.81
C THR A 273 -13.45 -12.60 9.49
N ASN A 274 -14.33 -12.23 8.55
CA ASN A 274 -15.54 -12.98 8.18
C ASN A 274 -16.31 -13.53 9.41
N GLY A 275 -16.37 -12.75 10.50
CA GLY A 275 -16.99 -13.15 11.78
C GLY A 275 -16.25 -14.20 12.62
N LYS A 276 -15.04 -14.60 12.22
CA LYS A 276 -14.13 -15.49 12.95
C LYS A 276 -12.94 -14.73 13.54
N ALA A 277 -12.32 -15.31 14.55
CA ALA A 277 -11.08 -14.77 15.10
C ALA A 277 -9.98 -14.79 14.02
N PRO A 278 -9.26 -13.67 13.79
CA PRO A 278 -8.24 -13.60 12.75
C PRO A 278 -7.06 -14.51 13.08
N ASP A 279 -6.59 -15.25 12.07
CA ASP A 279 -5.44 -16.16 12.19
C ASP A 279 -4.22 -15.63 11.43
N PHE A 280 -3.20 -15.20 12.18
CA PHE A 280 -1.91 -14.75 11.65
C PHE A 280 -0.83 -15.84 11.70
N SER A 281 -1.18 -17.10 11.99
CA SER A 281 -0.23 -18.20 12.15
C SER A 281 0.58 -18.50 10.88
N THR A 282 -0.06 -18.45 9.71
CA THR A 282 0.60 -18.68 8.42
C THR A 282 1.62 -17.59 8.09
N PRO A 283 1.26 -16.28 8.10
CA PRO A 283 2.23 -15.20 7.97
C PRO A 283 3.39 -15.30 8.98
N ALA A 284 3.09 -15.58 10.25
CA ALA A 284 4.12 -15.72 11.29
C ALA A 284 5.12 -16.86 10.99
N LYS A 285 4.64 -18.02 10.51
CA LYS A 285 5.50 -19.15 10.10
C LYS A 285 6.37 -18.83 8.89
N ILE A 286 5.87 -18.02 7.96
CA ILE A 286 6.66 -17.58 6.79
C ILE A 286 7.74 -16.59 7.26
N LEU A 287 7.35 -15.57 8.02
CA LEU A 287 8.26 -14.55 8.54
C LEU A 287 9.36 -15.12 9.45
N SER A 288 9.06 -16.16 10.24
CA SER A 288 10.07 -16.83 11.07
C SER A 288 11.20 -17.48 10.24
N LYS A 289 10.96 -17.74 8.94
CA LYS A 289 11.96 -18.27 8.01
C LYS A 289 12.73 -17.16 7.27
N LEU A 290 12.14 -15.96 7.14
CA LEU A 290 12.67 -14.82 6.39
C LEU A 290 13.61 -13.91 7.19
N GLY A 291 13.86 -14.18 8.47
CA GLY A 291 14.73 -13.33 9.28
C GLY A 291 14.36 -13.28 10.75
N LYS A 292 14.84 -12.24 11.43
CA LYS A 292 14.37 -11.91 12.79
C LYS A 292 13.16 -11.00 12.64
N TRP A 293 11.99 -11.60 12.50
CA TRP A 293 10.72 -10.89 12.48
C TRP A 293 9.96 -11.17 13.76
N GLU A 294 9.43 -10.13 14.37
CA GLU A 294 8.69 -10.22 15.63
C GLU A 294 7.33 -9.53 15.52
N LEU A 295 6.29 -10.24 15.92
CA LEU A 295 4.95 -9.68 16.07
C LEU A 295 4.98 -8.55 17.11
N ARG A 296 4.44 -7.38 16.75
CA ARG A 296 4.24 -6.24 17.65
C ARG A 296 2.97 -6.45 18.48
N THR A 297 3.01 -6.04 19.75
CA THR A 297 1.93 -6.29 20.69
C THR A 297 1.68 -5.09 21.62
N GLY A 298 0.49 -5.03 22.22
CA GLY A 298 0.12 -3.98 23.15
C GLY A 298 0.16 -2.59 22.51
N ASN A 299 0.84 -1.65 23.17
CA ASN A 299 0.93 -0.26 22.70
C ASN A 299 1.66 -0.11 21.36
N ASP A 300 2.53 -1.05 21.00
CA ASP A 300 3.26 -1.03 19.73
C ASP A 300 2.33 -1.10 18.52
N ILE A 301 1.14 -1.70 18.66
CA ILE A 301 0.17 -1.79 17.56
C ILE A 301 -0.32 -0.40 17.16
N ARG A 302 -0.61 0.48 18.13
CA ARG A 302 -1.05 1.85 17.87
C ARG A 302 0.08 2.68 17.26
N THR A 303 1.29 2.52 17.78
CA THR A 303 2.48 3.18 17.23
C THR A 303 2.74 2.74 15.79
N ALA A 304 2.64 1.45 15.50
CA ALA A 304 2.81 0.92 14.15
C ALA A 304 1.69 1.40 13.20
N PHE A 305 0.43 1.41 13.66
CA PHE A 305 -0.69 1.96 12.88
C PHE A 305 -0.43 3.41 12.48
N LEU A 306 -0.02 4.26 13.43
CA LEU A 306 0.29 5.66 13.16
C LEU A 306 1.47 5.80 12.18
N ALA A 307 2.50 4.97 12.29
CA ALA A 307 3.66 5.03 11.39
C ALA A 307 3.31 4.69 9.93
N PHE A 308 2.25 3.90 9.70
CA PHE A 308 1.74 3.60 8.35
C PHE A 308 0.94 4.76 7.75
N ILE A 309 0.53 5.77 8.54
CA ILE A 309 -0.14 6.96 8.03
C ILE A 309 0.91 7.81 7.27
N PRO A 310 0.79 8.00 5.94
CA PRO A 310 1.78 8.73 5.15
C PRO A 310 1.99 10.16 5.67
N GLY A 311 3.23 10.60 5.87
CA GLY A 311 3.53 11.91 6.45
C GLY A 311 3.35 12.01 7.96
N SER A 312 3.08 10.89 8.64
CA SER A 312 3.18 10.81 10.10
C SER A 312 4.62 10.99 10.60
N ALA A 313 4.74 11.13 11.93
CA ALA A 313 6.02 11.23 12.60
C ALA A 313 6.88 9.98 12.39
N VAL A 314 8.16 10.14 12.70
CA VAL A 314 9.20 9.15 12.48
C VAL A 314 8.86 7.80 13.13
N LEU A 315 9.00 6.72 12.35
CA LEU A 315 8.85 5.34 12.80
C LEU A 315 9.82 5.05 13.96
N GLN A 316 9.33 4.38 15.01
CA GLN A 316 10.20 3.92 16.11
C GLN A 316 11.30 2.99 15.57
N GLU A 317 12.52 3.12 16.09
CA GLU A 317 13.72 2.39 15.64
C GLU A 317 13.74 0.89 16.03
N TRP A 318 12.59 0.23 15.97
CA TRP A 318 12.48 -1.21 16.20
C TRP A 318 13.30 -1.98 15.18
N HIS A 319 14.19 -2.84 15.67
CA HIS A 319 15.04 -3.67 14.79
C HIS A 319 15.83 -2.83 13.75
N ARG A 320 16.31 -1.64 14.16
CA ARG A 320 17.24 -0.83 13.37
C ARG A 320 18.50 -1.62 13.06
N HIS A 321 18.83 -1.76 11.78
CA HIS A 321 19.98 -2.53 11.33
C HIS A 321 20.76 -1.81 10.24
N SER A 322 22.09 -1.91 10.29
CA SER A 322 22.97 -1.32 9.29
C SER A 322 23.08 -2.18 8.04
N ILE A 323 23.02 -1.55 6.87
CA ILE A 323 23.34 -2.17 5.59
C ILE A 323 24.73 -1.66 5.18
N SER A 324 25.79 -2.34 5.63
CA SER A 324 27.16 -1.81 5.51
C SER A 324 27.90 -2.18 4.20
N SER A 325 27.45 -3.19 3.46
CA SER A 325 28.20 -3.69 2.28
C SER A 325 27.36 -3.86 1.00
N LYS A 326 26.05 -3.66 1.06
CA LYS A 326 25.11 -3.97 -0.04
C LYS A 326 23.96 -2.97 -0.17
N VAL A 327 24.17 -1.70 0.19
CA VAL A 327 23.13 -0.66 0.14
C VAL A 327 22.47 -0.60 -1.22
N ASP A 328 23.28 -0.41 -2.27
CA ASP A 328 22.78 -0.26 -3.63
C ASP A 328 22.10 -1.54 -4.10
N GLN A 329 22.62 -2.71 -3.75
CA GLN A 329 21.99 -4.00 -4.08
C GLN A 329 20.65 -4.18 -3.37
N THR A 330 20.54 -3.81 -2.09
CA THR A 330 19.30 -3.92 -1.32
C THR A 330 18.24 -2.95 -1.87
N LEU A 331 18.60 -1.68 -2.09
CA LEU A 331 17.69 -0.67 -2.67
C LEU A 331 17.33 -0.98 -4.13
N GLN A 332 18.26 -1.50 -4.91
CA GLN A 332 17.99 -1.95 -6.28
C GLN A 332 17.06 -3.17 -6.29
N SER A 333 17.24 -4.11 -5.36
CA SER A 333 16.32 -5.24 -5.21
C SER A 333 14.94 -4.80 -4.76
N PHE A 334 14.83 -3.85 -3.81
CA PHE A 334 13.56 -3.20 -3.48
C PHE A 334 12.88 -2.70 -4.74
N THR A 335 13.59 -1.91 -5.54
CA THR A 335 13.04 -1.31 -6.75
C THR A 335 12.66 -2.37 -7.79
N ARG A 336 13.46 -3.42 -7.97
CA ARG A 336 13.15 -4.53 -8.88
C ARG A 336 11.90 -5.30 -8.43
N SER A 337 11.68 -5.44 -7.13
CA SER A 337 10.46 -6.05 -6.57
C SER A 337 9.20 -5.20 -6.82
N LEU A 338 9.33 -3.91 -7.17
CA LEU A 338 8.21 -3.03 -7.52
C LEU A 338 7.74 -3.19 -8.98
N ARG A 339 8.43 -3.97 -9.82
CA ARG A 339 8.06 -4.14 -11.25
C ARG A 339 6.79 -4.96 -11.39
N THR A 340 5.72 -4.33 -11.88
CA THR A 340 4.49 -5.02 -12.33
C THR A 340 4.53 -5.42 -13.80
N THR A 341 3.99 -6.59 -14.10
CA THR A 341 3.56 -7.03 -15.43
C THR A 341 2.04 -6.85 -15.56
N GLY A 342 1.55 -5.82 -16.28
CA GLY A 342 0.13 -5.67 -16.68
C GLY A 342 -0.45 -4.25 -16.59
N ASP A 343 -1.46 -3.93 -17.42
CA ASP A 343 -2.14 -2.61 -17.42
C ASP A 343 -3.35 -2.53 -16.47
N ARG A 344 -3.92 -1.32 -16.36
CA ARG A 344 -4.99 -0.95 -15.41
C ARG A 344 -6.37 -1.54 -15.73
N ASN A 345 -6.51 -2.23 -16.86
CA ASN A 345 -7.74 -2.92 -17.27
C ASN A 345 -7.61 -4.45 -17.08
N GLY A 346 -6.45 -4.93 -16.61
CA GLY A 346 -6.11 -6.35 -16.51
C GLY A 346 -5.51 -6.93 -17.80
N ASN A 347 -5.10 -6.11 -18.77
CA ASN A 347 -4.52 -6.59 -20.02
C ASN A 347 -3.05 -6.94 -19.86
N TYR A 348 -2.64 -8.01 -20.54
CA TYR A 348 -1.24 -8.43 -20.59
C TYR A 348 -0.46 -7.59 -21.60
N ILE A 349 0.76 -7.20 -21.20
CA ILE A 349 1.72 -6.60 -22.12
C ILE A 349 2.48 -7.74 -22.80
N VAL A 350 2.30 -7.92 -24.11
CA VAL A 350 2.88 -9.05 -24.88
C VAL A 350 4.14 -8.68 -25.65
N GLY A 351 4.46 -7.38 -25.75
CA GLY A 351 5.68 -6.89 -26.37
C GLY A 351 5.68 -5.36 -26.54
N ILE A 352 6.67 -4.84 -27.26
CA ILE A 352 6.80 -3.42 -27.61
C ILE A 352 7.03 -3.32 -29.12
N ASN A 353 6.22 -2.51 -29.81
CA ASN A 353 6.31 -2.26 -31.25
C ASN A 353 6.49 -0.76 -31.51
N ASN A 354 7.60 -0.38 -32.14
CA ASN A 354 7.96 1.03 -32.42
C ASN A 354 7.85 1.94 -31.19
N GLY A 355 8.29 1.43 -30.03
CA GLY A 355 8.25 2.16 -28.76
C GLY A 355 6.88 2.19 -28.07
N GLN A 356 5.86 1.49 -28.60
CA GLN A 356 4.54 1.39 -27.95
C GLN A 356 4.28 -0.01 -27.35
N PRO A 357 3.63 -0.09 -26.18
CA PRO A 357 3.18 -1.36 -25.59
C PRO A 357 2.21 -2.03 -26.54
N LEU A 358 2.48 -3.28 -26.89
CA LEU A 358 1.44 -4.12 -27.45
C LEU A 358 0.71 -4.79 -26.29
N LEU A 359 -0.56 -4.42 -26.14
CA LEU A 359 -1.46 -4.89 -25.10
C LEU A 359 -2.42 -5.90 -25.68
N LEU A 360 -2.68 -6.98 -24.95
CA LEU A 360 -3.64 -8.01 -25.34
C LEU A 360 -4.82 -8.00 -24.38
N ASP A 361 -5.99 -7.66 -24.93
CA ASP A 361 -7.29 -7.73 -24.26
C ASP A 361 -7.92 -9.10 -24.48
N TYR A 362 -7.86 -9.92 -23.43
CA TYR A 362 -8.31 -11.31 -23.44
C TYR A 362 -9.84 -11.47 -23.50
N ARG A 363 -10.62 -10.39 -23.31
CA ARG A 363 -12.09 -10.43 -23.31
C ARG A 363 -12.68 -10.23 -24.70
N VAL A 364 -11.91 -9.64 -25.62
CA VAL A 364 -12.38 -9.21 -26.95
C VAL A 364 -11.77 -10.05 -28.08
N ARG A 365 -10.64 -10.71 -27.85
CA ARG A 365 -9.95 -11.52 -28.87
C ARG A 365 -9.59 -12.92 -28.35
N PRO A 366 -10.47 -13.92 -28.57
CA PRO A 366 -10.31 -15.26 -28.00
C PRO A 366 -9.31 -16.15 -28.75
N SER A 367 -8.59 -15.65 -29.76
CA SER A 367 -7.63 -16.45 -30.53
C SER A 367 -6.52 -15.58 -31.10
N ILE A 368 -5.30 -16.14 -31.12
CA ILE A 368 -4.09 -15.46 -31.59
C ILE A 368 -3.46 -16.28 -32.73
N LEU A 369 -3.04 -15.60 -33.79
CA LEU A 369 -2.37 -16.22 -34.94
C LEU A 369 -0.96 -15.64 -35.09
N TYR A 370 0.05 -16.52 -35.02
CA TYR A 370 1.45 -16.17 -35.14
C TYR A 370 1.97 -16.39 -36.58
N VAL A 371 2.18 -15.31 -37.35
CA VAL A 371 2.59 -15.38 -38.77
C VAL A 371 3.93 -14.67 -39.01
N GLY A 372 4.78 -15.23 -39.87
CA GLY A 372 6.06 -14.64 -40.26
C GLY A 372 7.06 -15.61 -40.92
N PRO A 373 8.24 -15.15 -41.36
CA PRO A 373 9.23 -15.95 -42.10
C PRO A 373 9.78 -17.13 -41.29
N SER A 374 10.22 -18.21 -41.92
CA SER A 374 10.77 -19.36 -41.16
C SER A 374 11.92 -18.93 -40.21
N LYS A 375 11.97 -19.51 -39.00
CA LYS A 375 12.98 -19.28 -37.94
C LYS A 375 12.94 -17.95 -37.15
N THR A 376 11.86 -17.18 -37.19
CA THR A 376 11.73 -15.93 -36.39
C THR A 376 11.10 -16.13 -34.98
N GLY A 377 11.28 -17.30 -34.35
CA GLY A 377 10.80 -17.54 -32.98
C GLY A 377 9.28 -17.69 -32.78
N LYS A 378 8.49 -17.72 -33.85
CA LYS A 378 7.01 -17.84 -33.77
C LYS A 378 6.54 -19.12 -33.12
N THR A 379 7.20 -20.23 -33.43
CA THR A 379 6.90 -21.54 -32.84
C THR A 379 7.23 -21.54 -31.35
N THR A 380 8.29 -20.84 -30.93
CA THR A 380 8.65 -20.67 -29.51
C THR A 380 7.61 -19.83 -28.78
N LYS A 381 7.22 -18.69 -29.35
CA LYS A 381 6.23 -17.79 -28.74
C LYS A 381 4.83 -18.40 -28.65
N ALA A 382 4.41 -19.17 -29.66
CA ALA A 382 3.13 -19.87 -29.68
C ALA A 382 3.07 -21.12 -28.78
N LEU A 383 4.22 -21.58 -28.25
CA LEU A 383 4.31 -22.69 -27.30
C LEU A 383 4.44 -22.22 -25.83
N GLU A 384 4.60 -20.91 -25.60
CA GLU A 384 4.80 -20.29 -24.28
C GLU A 384 3.55 -19.56 -23.74
N GLU A 385 2.51 -19.44 -24.56
CA GLU A 385 1.13 -19.11 -24.18
C GLU A 385 0.29 -20.38 -24.22
#